data_AF-A0A1F0C5M4-F1
#
_entry.id   AF-A0A1F0C5M4-F1
#
_cell.length_a   1.000
_cell.length_b   1.000
_cell.length_c   1.000
_cell.angle_alpha   90.00
_cell.angle_beta   90.00
_cell.angle_gamma   90.00
#
_symmetry.space_group_name_H-M   'P 1'
#
loop_
_entity.id
_entity.type
_entity.pdbx_description
1 polymer ?
#
loop_
_entity_poly.entity_id
_entity_poly.type
_entity_poly.pdbx_seq_one_letter_code
_entity_poly.pdbx_strand_id
1 'polypeptide(L)'
;MILKINEVLEKLGISRATLTRYRKKLGIFEETRSNITKSQFKELEKLANQRQKYTRQERVELSRKTFKLIPKEKMLEISDNDSVGLKNLKTQYNHNQKVIENFQLEINKVINDGELPDKYLLDGMEKYQKLNMQIMSTIEKQSPQGDRLKEMIQEKLARYG
;
A
#
# COMPACT_ATOMS: atom_id res chain seq x y z
N MET A 1 35.12 2.35 -5.50
CA MET A 1 34.83 3.61 -6.22
C MET A 1 33.88 4.44 -5.39
N ILE A 2 34.24 5.71 -5.18
CA ILE A 2 33.51 6.68 -4.36
C ILE A 2 33.08 7.82 -5.29
N LEU A 3 31.80 8.16 -5.29
CA LEU A 3 31.19 9.23 -6.11
C LEU A 3 30.95 10.47 -5.27
N LYS A 4 31.28 11.66 -5.79
CA LYS A 4 30.96 12.92 -5.11
C LYS A 4 29.46 13.23 -5.21
N ILE A 5 28.91 13.94 -4.22
CA ILE A 5 27.48 14.31 -4.21
C ILE A 5 27.04 14.98 -5.51
N ASN A 6 27.80 15.97 -6.03
CA ASN A 6 27.41 16.68 -7.24
C ASN A 6 27.31 15.74 -8.46
N GLU A 7 28.24 14.80 -8.57
CA GLU A 7 28.24 13.78 -9.64
C GLU A 7 27.02 12.85 -9.52
N VAL A 8 26.61 12.51 -8.30
CA VAL A 8 25.41 11.69 -8.06
C VAL A 8 24.13 12.46 -8.42
N LEU A 9 24.07 13.76 -8.11
CA LEU A 9 22.91 14.59 -8.46
C LEU A 9 22.73 14.72 -9.97
N GLU A 10 23.84 14.95 -10.70
CA GLU A 10 23.84 15.02 -12.16
C GLU A 10 23.46 13.68 -12.78
N LYS A 11 24.09 12.58 -12.36
CA LYS A 11 23.80 11.23 -12.89
C LYS A 11 22.37 10.78 -12.66
N LEU A 12 21.77 11.17 -11.54
CA LEU A 12 20.40 10.78 -11.20
C LEU A 12 19.35 11.82 -11.62
N GLY A 13 19.75 13.01 -12.07
CA GLY A 13 18.82 14.09 -12.42
C GLY A 13 17.93 14.53 -11.25
N ILE A 14 18.43 14.48 -10.01
CA ILE A 14 17.64 14.79 -8.79
C ILE A 14 18.17 16.01 -8.04
N SER A 15 17.28 16.71 -7.35
CA SER A 15 17.66 17.82 -6.46
C SER A 15 18.39 17.32 -5.21
N ARG A 16 19.21 18.19 -4.59
CA ARG A 16 19.82 17.91 -3.27
C ARG A 16 18.79 17.50 -2.22
N ALA A 17 17.63 18.17 -2.19
CA ALA A 17 16.55 17.84 -1.27
C ALA A 17 15.99 16.43 -1.49
N THR A 18 15.89 15.99 -2.75
CA THR A 18 15.46 14.62 -3.10
C THR A 18 16.51 13.60 -2.67
N LEU A 19 17.80 13.87 -2.93
CA LEU A 19 18.89 13.02 -2.48
C LEU A 19 18.89 12.85 -0.95
N THR A 20 18.70 13.93 -0.18
CA THR A 20 18.61 13.87 1.28
C THR A 20 17.46 12.96 1.74
N ARG A 21 16.29 13.04 1.10
CA ARG A 21 15.16 12.14 1.42
C ARG A 21 15.49 10.69 1.13
N TYR A 22 16.13 10.40 -0.01
CA TYR A 22 16.51 9.04 -0.37
C TYR A 22 17.56 8.47 0.58
N ARG A 23 18.55 9.27 0.98
CA ARG A 23 19.54 8.86 2.00
C ARG A 23 18.88 8.50 3.33
N LYS A 24 17.95 9.34 3.82
CA LYS A 24 17.16 9.02 5.03
C LYS A 24 16.38 7.70 4.88
N LYS A 25 15.73 7.48 3.73
CA LYS A 25 14.96 6.26 3.44
C LYS A 25 15.83 5.01 3.44
N LEU A 26 17.07 5.11 2.97
CA LEU A 26 18.03 4.00 2.90
C LEU A 26 18.83 3.80 4.19
N GLY A 27 18.54 4.54 5.26
CA GLY A 27 19.31 4.44 6.50
C GLY A 27 20.74 5.00 6.37
N ILE A 28 21.03 5.78 5.33
CA ILE A 28 22.33 6.42 5.13
C ILE A 28 22.36 7.70 5.99
N PHE A 29 22.50 7.50 7.30
CA PHE A 29 22.61 8.55 8.30
C PHE A 29 24.07 8.73 8.68
N GLU A 30 24.84 9.44 7.85
CA GLU A 30 26.12 9.99 8.29
C GLU A 30 26.23 11.43 7.81
N GLU A 31 26.20 12.35 8.76
CA GLU A 31 26.04 13.79 8.63
C GLU A 31 27.21 14.49 7.88
N THR A 32 28.20 13.76 7.36
CA THR A 32 29.41 14.36 6.76
C THR A 32 30.00 13.66 5.53
N ARG A 33 29.44 12.54 5.03
CA ARG A 33 30.00 11.93 3.81
C ARG A 33 29.58 12.72 2.56
N SER A 34 30.48 13.58 2.08
CA SER A 34 30.50 14.21 0.75
C SER A 34 30.55 13.20 -0.42
N ASN A 35 30.59 11.92 -0.08
CA ASN A 35 31.01 10.80 -0.88
C ASN A 35 29.99 9.66 -0.74
N ILE A 36 29.62 9.04 -1.87
CA ILE A 36 28.63 7.96 -1.99
C ILE A 36 29.34 6.74 -2.57
N THR A 37 29.19 5.58 -1.93
CA THR A 37 29.79 4.35 -2.47
C THR A 37 29.02 3.85 -3.68
N LYS A 38 29.66 3.04 -4.54
CA LYS A 38 29.00 2.43 -5.71
C LYS A 38 27.75 1.61 -5.34
N SER A 39 27.76 0.94 -4.18
CA SER A 39 26.60 0.19 -3.66
C SER A 39 25.45 1.14 -3.28
N GLN A 40 25.75 2.22 -2.56
CA GLN A 40 24.75 3.23 -2.21
C GLN A 40 24.19 3.93 -3.45
N PHE A 41 25.04 4.20 -4.44
CA PHE A 41 24.60 4.78 -5.71
C PHE A 41 23.59 3.90 -6.43
N LYS A 42 23.81 2.57 -6.50
CA LYS A 42 22.83 1.66 -7.10
C LYS A 42 21.47 1.69 -6.39
N GLU A 43 21.46 1.77 -5.07
CA GLU A 43 20.21 1.88 -4.30
C GLU A 43 19.52 3.25 -4.51
N LEU A 44 20.29 4.32 -4.62
CA LEU A 44 19.77 5.65 -4.96
C LEU A 44 19.25 5.72 -6.39
N GLU A 45 19.92 5.06 -7.33
CA GLU A 45 19.54 4.93 -8.74
C GLU A 45 18.21 4.18 -8.87
N LYS A 46 18.03 3.07 -8.14
CA LYS A 46 16.74 2.38 -8.03
C LYS A 46 15.63 3.31 -7.54
N LEU A 47 15.88 4.13 -6.51
CA LEU A 47 14.90 5.10 -5.99
C LEU A 47 14.65 6.28 -6.95
N ALA A 48 15.66 6.71 -7.70
CA ALA A 48 15.52 7.75 -8.71
C ALA A 48 14.69 7.26 -9.90
N ASN A 49 14.96 6.04 -10.36
CA ASN A 49 14.25 5.39 -11.46
C ASN A 49 12.82 4.96 -11.08
N GLN A 50 12.50 4.85 -9.78
CA GLN A 50 11.12 4.74 -9.29
C GLN A 50 10.27 6.00 -9.57
N ARG A 51 10.84 7.11 -10.06
CA ARG A 51 10.08 8.30 -10.44
C ARG A 51 9.23 8.04 -11.69
N GLN A 52 7.98 7.72 -11.43
CA GLN A 52 6.80 7.96 -12.28
C GLN A 52 6.97 7.54 -13.74
N LYS A 53 7.00 6.22 -14.00
CA LYS A 53 6.98 5.68 -15.37
C LYS A 53 5.62 5.95 -16.02
N TYR A 54 4.54 5.99 -15.24
CA TYR A 54 3.20 6.28 -15.75
C TYR A 54 2.87 7.77 -15.70
N THR A 55 2.58 8.33 -16.87
CA THR A 55 1.87 9.60 -17.03
C THR A 55 0.52 9.56 -16.33
N ARG A 56 -0.07 10.73 -16.04
CA ARG A 56 -1.41 10.80 -15.43
C ARG A 56 -2.47 10.03 -16.23
N GLN A 57 -2.37 10.02 -17.55
CA GLN A 57 -3.28 9.30 -18.43
C GLN A 57 -3.10 7.79 -18.33
N GLU A 58 -1.86 7.28 -18.37
CA GLU A 58 -1.59 5.85 -18.21
C GLU A 58 -2.01 5.33 -16.84
N ARG A 59 -1.87 6.13 -15.77
CA ARG A 59 -2.40 5.76 -14.43
C ARG A 59 -3.91 5.59 -14.43
N VAL A 60 -4.63 6.49 -15.09
CA VAL A 60 -6.10 6.43 -15.20
C VAL A 60 -6.51 5.23 -16.07
N GLU A 61 -5.76 4.95 -17.13
CA GLU A 61 -6.05 3.84 -18.04
C GLU A 61 -5.75 2.47 -17.42
N LEU A 62 -4.59 2.33 -16.73
CA LEU A 62 -4.30 1.20 -15.85
C LEU A 62 -5.44 1.05 -14.86
N SER A 63 -5.81 2.12 -14.16
CA SER A 63 -6.86 2.03 -13.15
C SER A 63 -8.21 1.59 -13.70
N ARG A 64 -8.56 2.03 -14.91
CA ARG A 64 -9.79 1.60 -15.60
C ARG A 64 -9.72 0.15 -16.09
N LYS A 65 -8.55 -0.30 -16.59
CA LYS A 65 -8.34 -1.67 -17.10
C LYS A 65 -8.17 -2.70 -16.00
N THR A 66 -7.38 -2.41 -14.96
CA THR A 66 -7.04 -3.33 -13.87
C THR A 66 -8.01 -3.23 -12.69
N PHE A 67 -8.45 -2.03 -12.30
CA PHE A 67 -9.38 -1.83 -11.19
C PHE A 67 -10.80 -1.60 -11.73
N LYS A 68 -11.35 -2.57 -12.47
CA LYS A 68 -12.74 -2.62 -13.05
C LYS A 68 -13.87 -2.15 -12.11
N LEU A 69 -13.56 -1.99 -10.83
CA LEU A 69 -14.39 -1.57 -9.74
C LEU A 69 -13.94 -0.18 -9.28
N ILE A 70 -14.78 0.85 -9.48
CA ILE A 70 -14.55 2.19 -8.91
C ILE A 70 -14.45 2.03 -7.38
N PRO A 71 -13.31 2.32 -6.76
CA PRO A 71 -13.18 2.12 -5.33
C PRO A 71 -13.91 3.21 -4.54
N LYS A 72 -14.50 2.84 -3.40
CA LYS A 72 -14.96 3.83 -2.42
C LYS A 72 -13.75 4.30 -1.63
N GLU A 73 -13.28 5.51 -1.90
CA GLU A 73 -12.06 6.06 -1.30
C GLU A 73 -12.17 6.38 0.20
N LYS A 74 -13.39 6.40 0.74
CA LYS A 74 -13.67 6.71 2.15
C LYS A 74 -14.47 5.58 2.79
N MET A 75 -14.19 5.31 4.06
CA MET A 75 -14.97 4.38 4.87
C MET A 75 -16.41 4.88 4.97
N LEU A 76 -17.38 3.96 4.89
CA LEU A 76 -18.77 4.28 5.21
C LEU A 76 -18.93 4.46 6.72
N GLU A 77 -19.50 5.59 7.13
CA GLU A 77 -19.87 5.82 8.52
C GLU A 77 -21.06 4.94 8.89
N ILE A 78 -21.03 4.35 10.09
CA ILE A 78 -22.13 3.55 10.63
C ILE A 78 -22.42 3.98 12.07
N SER A 79 -23.69 3.93 12.46
CA SER A 79 -24.12 4.09 13.85
C SER A 79 -24.06 2.76 14.61
N ASP A 80 -24.11 2.82 15.94
CA ASP A 80 -24.15 1.61 16.77
C ASP A 80 -25.41 0.78 16.47
N ASN A 81 -25.24 -0.54 16.38
CA ASN A 81 -26.28 -1.53 16.07
C ASN A 81 -26.95 -1.39 14.68
N ASP A 82 -26.33 -0.67 13.74
CA ASP A 82 -26.81 -0.59 12.36
C ASP A 82 -26.44 -1.83 11.56
N SER A 83 -27.35 -2.82 11.53
CA SER A 83 -27.15 -4.07 10.80
C SER A 83 -26.99 -3.87 9.28
N VAL A 84 -27.62 -2.85 8.70
CA VAL A 84 -27.55 -2.53 7.27
C VAL A 84 -26.21 -1.85 6.97
N GLY A 85 -25.80 -0.90 7.81
CA GLY A 85 -24.48 -0.29 7.80
C GLY A 85 -23.36 -1.32 7.91
N LEU A 86 -23.48 -2.28 8.82
CA LEU A 86 -22.52 -3.37 8.99
C LEU A 86 -22.41 -4.26 7.74
N LYS A 87 -23.55 -4.58 7.10
CA LYS A 87 -23.57 -5.32 5.83
C LYS A 87 -22.86 -4.53 4.73
N ASN A 88 -23.12 -3.22 4.64
CA ASN A 88 -22.49 -2.34 3.67
C ASN A 88 -20.97 -2.20 3.89
N LEU A 89 -20.50 -2.14 5.15
CA LEU A 89 -19.08 -2.15 5.48
C LEU A 89 -18.41 -3.47 5.09
N LYS A 90 -19.04 -4.62 5.33
CA LYS A 90 -18.52 -5.92 4.87
C LYS A 90 -18.42 -5.98 3.35
N THR A 91 -19.41 -5.43 2.63
CA THR A 91 -19.34 -5.31 1.18
C THR A 91 -18.18 -4.41 0.73
N GLN A 92 -17.97 -3.28 1.41
CA GLN A 92 -16.84 -2.38 1.13
C GLN A 92 -15.49 -3.06 1.40
N TYR A 93 -15.36 -3.80 2.50
CA TYR A 93 -14.15 -4.56 2.84
C TYR A 93 -13.78 -5.56 1.73
N ASN A 94 -14.75 -6.38 1.29
CA ASN A 94 -14.56 -7.36 0.23
C ASN A 94 -14.20 -6.72 -1.11
N HIS A 95 -14.78 -5.55 -1.40
CA HIS A 95 -14.48 -4.78 -2.61
C HIS A 95 -13.05 -4.25 -2.59
N ASN A 96 -12.65 -3.61 -1.50
CA ASN A 96 -11.28 -3.12 -1.30
C ASN A 96 -10.26 -4.26 -1.35
N GLN A 97 -10.61 -5.45 -0.84
CA GLN A 97 -9.74 -6.63 -0.90
C GLN A 97 -9.42 -7.03 -2.34
N LYS A 98 -10.43 -7.05 -3.23
CA LYS A 98 -10.22 -7.28 -4.67
C LYS A 98 -9.34 -6.21 -5.32
N VAL A 99 -9.48 -4.96 -4.89
CA VAL A 99 -8.62 -3.86 -5.37
C VAL A 99 -7.17 -4.07 -4.93
N ILE A 100 -6.93 -4.44 -3.68
CA ILE A 100 -5.59 -4.77 -3.15
C ILE A 100 -4.98 -5.94 -3.93
N GLU A 101 -5.75 -7.01 -4.19
CA GLU A 101 -5.32 -8.16 -4.99
C GLU A 101 -4.90 -7.73 -6.40
N ASN A 102 -5.67 -6.86 -7.04
CA ASN A 102 -5.31 -6.33 -8.37
C ASN A 102 -4.03 -5.48 -8.33
N PHE A 103 -3.82 -4.67 -7.29
CA PHE A 103 -2.56 -3.93 -7.12
C PHE A 103 -1.39 -4.90 -6.96
N GLN A 104 -1.55 -5.93 -6.12
CA GLN A 104 -0.51 -6.94 -5.89
C GLN A 104 -0.16 -7.70 -7.18
N LEU A 105 -1.16 -8.08 -7.98
CA LEU A 105 -0.94 -8.74 -9.27
C LEU A 105 -0.12 -7.87 -10.22
N GLU A 106 -0.44 -6.58 -10.32
CA GLU A 106 0.29 -5.66 -11.20
C GLU A 106 1.71 -5.39 -10.69
N ILE A 107 1.88 -5.21 -9.38
CA ILE A 107 3.19 -5.11 -8.73
C ILE A 107 4.04 -6.35 -9.03
N ASN A 108 3.46 -7.54 -8.92
CA ASN A 108 4.17 -8.80 -9.18
C ASN A 108 4.59 -8.91 -10.64
N LYS A 109 3.76 -8.48 -11.61
CA LYS A 109 4.17 -8.45 -13.03
C LYS A 109 5.37 -7.55 -13.24
N VAL A 110 5.32 -6.31 -12.72
CA VAL A 110 6.43 -5.36 -12.84
C VAL A 110 7.72 -5.93 -12.24
N ILE A 111 7.64 -6.60 -11.08
CA ILE A 111 8.79 -7.26 -10.46
C ILE A 111 9.30 -8.43 -11.32
N ASN A 112 8.40 -9.26 -11.86
CA ASN A 112 8.76 -10.41 -12.71
C ASN A 112 9.45 -9.97 -14.00
N ASP A 113 9.07 -8.80 -14.53
CA ASP A 113 9.70 -8.18 -15.70
C ASP A 113 11.07 -7.54 -15.35
N GLY A 114 11.54 -7.68 -14.11
CA GLY A 114 12.80 -7.13 -13.62
C GLY A 114 12.75 -5.64 -13.30
N GLU A 115 11.55 -5.05 -13.28
CA GLU A 115 11.33 -3.63 -13.02
C GLU A 115 10.95 -3.35 -11.56
N LEU A 116 11.06 -2.08 -11.17
CA LEU A 116 10.60 -1.62 -9.85
C LEU A 116 9.17 -1.10 -9.96
N PRO A 117 8.24 -1.53 -9.07
CA PRO A 117 6.89 -1.01 -9.03
C PRO A 117 6.85 0.52 -8.88
N ASP A 118 6.01 1.17 -9.69
CA ASP A 118 5.78 2.60 -9.59
C ASP A 118 5.18 2.94 -8.22
N LYS A 119 5.60 4.08 -7.67
CA LYS A 119 5.06 4.63 -6.42
C LYS A 119 3.52 4.70 -6.41
N TYR A 120 2.88 4.94 -7.55
CA TYR A 120 1.42 4.93 -7.66
C TYR A 120 0.78 3.60 -7.25
N LEU A 121 1.36 2.46 -7.69
CA LEU A 121 0.86 1.13 -7.35
C LEU A 121 1.04 0.85 -5.86
N LEU A 122 2.21 1.23 -5.32
CA LEU A 122 2.54 1.06 -3.91
C LEU A 122 1.65 1.91 -3.00
N ASP A 123 1.55 3.22 -3.26
CA ASP A 123 0.71 4.15 -2.50
C ASP A 123 -0.78 3.76 -2.60
N GLY A 124 -1.23 3.28 -3.77
CA GLY A 124 -2.59 2.79 -4.00
C GLY A 124 -2.91 1.57 -3.15
N MET A 125 -2.04 0.56 -3.16
CA MET A 125 -2.17 -0.63 -2.34
C MET A 125 -2.21 -0.28 -0.84
N GLU A 126 -1.27 0.55 -0.38
CA GLU A 126 -1.18 0.97 1.03
C GLU A 126 -2.44 1.70 1.48
N LYS A 127 -3.01 2.57 0.64
CA LYS A 127 -4.27 3.30 0.91
C LYS A 127 -5.42 2.33 1.22
N TYR A 128 -5.62 1.31 0.38
CA TYR A 128 -6.72 0.35 0.58
C TYR A 128 -6.45 -0.62 1.73
N GLN A 129 -5.20 -1.02 1.97
CA GLN A 129 -4.84 -1.82 3.15
C GLN A 129 -5.18 -1.08 4.45
N LYS A 130 -4.80 0.19 4.56
CA LYS A 130 -5.15 1.04 5.71
C LYS A 130 -6.66 1.20 5.87
N LEU A 131 -7.38 1.42 4.77
CA LEU A 131 -8.83 1.52 4.79
C LEU A 131 -9.49 0.21 5.26
N ASN A 132 -9.02 -0.94 4.79
CA ASN A 132 -9.54 -2.24 5.22
C ASN A 132 -9.23 -2.56 6.67
N MET A 133 -8.06 -2.17 7.19
CA MET A 133 -7.77 -2.29 8.62
C MET A 133 -8.77 -1.49 9.48
N GLN A 134 -9.10 -0.26 9.06
CA GLN A 134 -10.09 0.58 9.75
C GLN A 134 -11.49 -0.05 9.72
N ILE A 135 -11.91 -0.56 8.55
CA ILE A 135 -13.20 -1.23 8.38
C ILE A 135 -13.25 -2.50 9.25
N MET A 136 -12.20 -3.32 9.23
CA MET A 136 -12.11 -4.55 10.03
C MET A 136 -12.27 -4.25 11.53
N SER A 137 -11.53 -3.27 12.06
CA SER A 137 -11.63 -2.84 13.46
C SER A 137 -13.04 -2.38 13.81
N THR A 138 -13.73 -1.70 12.90
CA THR A 138 -15.11 -1.23 13.12
C THR A 138 -16.10 -2.39 13.09
N ILE A 139 -15.94 -3.34 12.16
CA ILE A 139 -16.75 -4.57 12.10
C ILE A 139 -16.58 -5.38 13.40
N GLU A 140 -15.36 -5.52 13.90
CA GLU A 140 -15.07 -6.26 15.14
C GLU A 140 -15.70 -5.60 16.37
N LYS A 141 -15.69 -4.26 16.46
CA LYS A 141 -16.34 -3.52 17.54
C LYS A 141 -17.86 -3.71 17.56
N GLN A 142 -18.48 -3.75 16.38
CA GLN A 142 -19.94 -3.87 16.23
C GLN A 142 -20.43 -5.33 16.27
N SER A 143 -19.55 -6.28 15.96
CA SER A 143 -19.85 -7.72 16.05
C SER A 143 -18.57 -8.47 16.40
N PRO A 144 -18.27 -8.61 17.72
CA PRO A 144 -17.10 -9.35 18.17
C PRO A 144 -17.19 -10.79 17.68
N GLN A 145 -16.21 -11.23 16.90
CA GLN A 145 -16.19 -12.62 16.39
C GLN A 145 -16.08 -13.65 17.53
N GLY A 146 -15.53 -13.24 18.68
CA GLY A 146 -15.41 -14.07 19.88
C GLY A 146 -16.76 -14.44 20.51
N ASP A 147 -17.75 -13.54 20.46
CA ASP A 147 -19.05 -13.79 21.09
C ASP A 147 -19.88 -14.78 20.27
N ARG A 148 -19.86 -14.68 18.93
CA ARG A 148 -20.53 -15.65 18.06
C ARG A 148 -19.95 -17.06 18.15
N LEU A 149 -18.63 -17.20 18.29
CA LEU A 149 -18.02 -18.53 18.44
C LEU A 149 -18.42 -19.16 19.78
N LYS A 150 -18.42 -18.36 20.86
CA LYS A 150 -18.85 -18.78 22.20
C LYS A 150 -20.33 -19.16 22.22
N GLU A 151 -21.21 -18.37 21.59
CA GLU A 151 -22.64 -18.68 21.44
C GLU A 151 -22.88 -19.96 20.63
N MET A 152 -22.19 -20.14 19.49
CA MET A 152 -22.29 -21.36 18.69
C MET A 152 -21.84 -22.62 19.45
N ILE A 153 -20.80 -22.50 20.28
CA ILE A 153 -20.33 -23.60 21.13
C ILE A 153 -21.37 -23.90 22.22
N GLN A 154 -21.94 -22.88 22.86
CA GLN A 154 -22.99 -23.04 23.87
C GLN A 154 -24.27 -23.65 23.30
N GLU A 155 -24.73 -23.21 22.12
CA GLU A 155 -25.88 -23.81 21.43
C GLU A 155 -25.64 -25.27 21.07
N LYS A 156 -24.43 -25.61 20.61
CA LYS A 156 -24.10 -27.02 20.33
C LYS A 156 -24.10 -27.85 21.60
N LEU A 157 -23.45 -27.38 22.68
CA LEU A 157 -23.41 -28.09 23.95
C LEU A 157 -24.80 -28.27 24.58
N ALA A 158 -25.68 -27.29 24.46
CA ALA A 158 -27.06 -27.37 24.95
C ALA A 158 -27.93 -28.40 24.22
N ARG A 159 -27.55 -28.81 22.98
CA ARG A 159 -28.23 -29.88 22.23
C ARG A 159 -27.74 -31.29 22.58
N TYR A 160 -26.63 -31.40 23.30
CA TYR A 160 -26.06 -32.66 23.78
C TYR A 160 -26.27 -32.86 25.29
N GLY A 161 -27.05 -31.99 25.95
CA GLY A 161 -27.47 -32.08 27.34
C GLY A 161 -28.86 -32.69 27.49
#